data_AF-A0A5C4MS57-F1
#
_entry.id   AF-A0A5C4MS57-F1
#
_cell.length_a   1.000
_cell.length_b   1.000
_cell.length_c   1.000
_cell.angle_alpha   90.00
_cell.angle_beta   90.00
_cell.angle_gamma   90.00
#
_symmetry.space_group_name_H-M   'P 1'
#
loop_
_entity.id
_entity.type
_entity.pdbx_description
1 polymer ?
#
loop_
_entity_poly.entity_id
_entity_poly.type
_entity_poly.pdbx_seq_one_letter_code
_entity_poly.pdbx_strand_id
1 'polypeptide(L)'
;MTMPNDPTGTPGTSILYAVSSPSVSIPTAMAEVAQRLQDLASQERASEILAVSHEVTVVSAGDDEGAVKVAFTGRSRAREYVVSAFATIRA
;
A
#
# COMPACT_ATOMS: atom_id res chain seq x y z
N MET A 1 30.76 -14.00 15.48
CA MET A 1 30.35 -13.63 14.11
C MET A 1 29.50 -12.38 14.23
N THR A 2 30.08 -11.22 13.96
CA THR A 2 29.39 -9.93 13.99
C THR A 2 28.58 -9.78 12.70
N MET A 3 27.27 -9.60 12.81
CA MET A 3 26.42 -9.30 11.66
C MET A 3 26.85 -7.98 11.03
N PRO A 4 26.79 -7.84 9.68
CA PRO A 4 27.08 -6.59 9.01
C PRO A 4 26.08 -5.51 9.47
N ASN A 5 26.62 -4.36 9.87
CA ASN A 5 25.83 -3.16 10.19
C ASN A 5 24.97 -2.81 8.97
N ASP A 6 23.66 -2.86 9.14
CA ASP A 6 22.72 -2.30 8.19
C ASP A 6 22.91 -0.77 8.18
N PRO A 7 23.34 -0.15 7.07
CA PRO A 7 23.60 1.29 7.00
C PRO A 7 22.34 2.15 7.13
N THR A 8 21.14 1.53 7.19
CA THR A 8 19.86 2.19 7.43
C THR A 8 19.28 1.91 8.83
N GLY A 9 19.90 1.00 9.58
CA GLY A 9 19.42 0.56 10.88
C GLY A 9 19.82 1.53 11.99
N THR A 10 18.97 2.53 12.25
CA THR A 10 19.04 3.19 13.55
C THR A 10 18.62 2.15 14.59
N PRO A 11 19.37 1.92 15.69
CA PRO A 11 18.98 0.93 16.68
C PRO A 11 17.55 1.20 17.17
N GLY A 12 16.68 0.18 17.11
CA GLY A 12 15.27 0.29 17.49
C GLY A 12 14.31 0.70 16.37
N THR A 13 14.75 0.76 15.10
CA THR A 13 13.83 0.95 13.96
C THR A 13 13.55 -0.35 13.20
N SER A 14 12.29 -0.53 12.79
CA SER A 14 11.81 -1.68 12.01
C SER A 14 11.00 -1.20 10.80
N ILE A 15 10.87 -2.05 9.77
CA ILE A 15 10.06 -1.77 8.59
C ILE A 15 8.82 -2.64 8.62
N LEU A 16 7.65 -2.02 8.45
CA LEU A 16 6.35 -2.69 8.26
C LEU A 16 5.94 -2.62 6.80
N TYR A 17 5.25 -3.66 6.36
CA TYR A 17 4.69 -3.74 5.02
C TYR A 17 3.21 -4.12 5.09
N ALA A 18 2.37 -3.36 4.37
CA ALA A 18 0.95 -3.66 4.24
C ALA A 18 0.49 -3.49 2.79
N VAL A 19 -0.51 -4.29 2.40
CA VAL A 19 -1.11 -4.29 1.06
C VAL A 19 -2.63 -4.29 1.19
N SER A 20 -3.31 -3.52 0.35
CA SER A 20 -4.77 -3.48 0.25
C SER A 20 -5.31 -4.69 -0.51
N SER A 21 -6.61 -4.95 -0.37
CA SER A 21 -7.32 -5.76 -1.34
C SER A 21 -7.48 -4.97 -2.65
N PRO A 22 -7.67 -5.63 -3.82
CA PRO A 22 -8.04 -4.94 -5.04
C PRO A 22 -9.30 -4.09 -4.83
N SER A 23 -9.24 -2.82 -5.22
CA SER A 23 -10.34 -1.88 -5.08
C SER A 23 -10.51 -1.06 -6.34
N VAL A 24 -11.75 -0.68 -6.64
CA VAL A 24 -12.06 0.25 -7.73
C VAL A 24 -11.79 1.71 -7.35
N SER A 25 -11.42 1.96 -6.09
CA SER A 25 -11.20 3.30 -5.51
C SER A 25 -9.85 3.34 -4.80
N ILE A 26 -8.92 4.16 -5.32
CA ILE A 26 -7.61 4.40 -4.69
C ILE A 26 -7.78 4.92 -3.24
N PRO A 27 -8.64 5.90 -2.93
CA PRO A 27 -8.85 6.35 -1.55
C PRO A 27 -9.28 5.22 -0.60
N THR A 28 -10.10 4.29 -1.07
CA THR A 28 -10.55 3.14 -0.27
C THR A 28 -9.41 2.18 -0.01
N ALA A 29 -8.59 1.86 -1.03
CA ALA A 29 -7.40 1.02 -0.88
C ALA A 29 -6.34 1.67 0.03
N MET A 30 -6.15 2.99 -0.06
CA MET A 30 -5.26 3.76 0.83
C MET A 30 -5.74 3.70 2.28
N ALA A 31 -7.04 3.87 2.52
CA ALA A 31 -7.60 3.79 3.87
C ALA A 31 -7.42 2.39 4.48
N GLU A 32 -7.63 1.33 3.69
CA GLU A 32 -7.38 -0.05 4.12
C GLU A 32 -5.92 -0.28 4.52
N VAL A 33 -4.98 0.20 3.71
CA VAL A 33 -3.53 0.08 3.97
C VAL A 33 -3.11 0.88 5.19
N ALA A 34 -3.63 2.10 5.36
CA ALA A 34 -3.35 2.93 6.53
C ALA A 34 -3.82 2.23 7.82
N GLN A 35 -5.02 1.66 7.82
CA GLN A 35 -5.54 0.90 8.96
C GLN A 35 -4.66 -0.33 9.26
N ARG A 36 -4.32 -1.12 8.24
CA ARG A 36 -3.45 -2.30 8.40
C ARG A 36 -2.07 -1.94 8.94
N LEU A 37 -1.47 -0.86 8.46
CA LEU A 37 -0.19 -0.38 8.98
C LEU A 37 -0.30 0.03 10.44
N GLN A 38 -1.38 0.68 10.85
CA GLN A 38 -1.60 1.07 12.23
C GLN A 38 -1.80 -0.15 13.15
N ASP A 39 -2.52 -1.16 12.68
CA ASP A 39 -2.72 -2.42 13.41
C ASP A 39 -1.38 -3.16 13.59
N LEU A 40 -0.56 -3.25 12.54
CA LEU A 40 0.78 -3.84 12.58
C LEU A 40 1.73 -3.06 13.49
N ALA A 41 1.73 -1.72 13.41
CA ALA A 41 2.53 -0.87 14.29
C ALA A 41 2.15 -1.06 15.76
N SER A 42 0.85 -1.22 16.05
CA SER A 42 0.37 -1.49 17.40
C SER A 42 0.81 -2.87 17.91
N GLN A 43 0.81 -3.90 17.04
CA GLN A 43 1.27 -5.25 17.38
C GLN A 43 2.78 -5.28 17.68
N GLU A 44 3.57 -4.55 16.90
CA GLU A 44 5.02 -4.38 17.12
C GLU A 44 5.35 -3.43 18.28
N ARG A 45 4.34 -2.90 18.98
CA ARG A 45 4.46 -1.92 20.06
C ARG A 45 5.28 -0.70 19.64
N ALA A 46 5.12 -0.27 18.39
CA ALA A 46 5.78 0.90 17.87
C ALA A 46 5.41 2.14 18.70
N SER A 47 6.41 2.87 19.15
CA SER A 47 6.25 4.17 19.81
C SER A 47 6.03 5.29 18.79
N GLU A 48 6.56 5.14 17.57
CA GLU A 48 6.49 6.18 16.53
C GLU A 48 6.53 5.58 15.10
N ILE A 49 5.82 6.22 14.17
CA ILE A 49 5.96 5.99 12.72
C ILE A 49 6.79 7.14 12.15
N LEU A 50 7.98 6.84 11.65
CA LEU A 50 8.95 7.84 11.18
C LEU A 50 8.70 8.25 9.73
N ALA A 51 8.34 7.29 8.87
CA ALA A 51 8.10 7.53 7.45
C ALA A 51 7.14 6.49 6.90
N VAL A 52 6.32 6.90 5.92
CA VAL A 52 5.44 6.00 5.17
C VAL A 52 5.56 6.30 3.68
N SER A 53 5.80 5.28 2.87
CA SER A 53 5.77 5.36 1.41
C SER A 53 4.65 4.48 0.87
N HIS A 54 3.85 5.02 -0.06
CA HIS A 54 2.76 4.29 -0.69
C HIS A 54 3.06 4.10 -2.17
N GLU A 55 2.73 2.91 -2.66
CA GLU A 55 2.80 2.56 -4.07
C GLU A 55 1.42 2.11 -4.53
N VAL A 56 0.94 2.69 -5.63
CA VAL A 56 -0.36 2.35 -6.22
C VAL A 56 -0.10 1.57 -7.50
N THR A 57 -0.54 0.32 -7.53
CA THR A 57 -0.44 -0.56 -8.70
C THR A 57 -1.82 -0.75 -9.31
N VAL A 58 -1.93 -0.53 -10.63
CA VAL A 58 -3.14 -0.88 -11.39
C VAL A 58 -3.09 -2.38 -11.69
N VAL A 59 -4.03 -3.15 -11.13
CA VAL A 59 -4.07 -4.62 -11.30
C VAL A 59 -5.05 -5.05 -12.40
N SER A 60 -6.05 -4.22 -12.70
CA SER A 60 -6.94 -4.40 -13.84
C SER A 60 -7.13 -3.04 -14.51
N ALA A 61 -6.75 -2.92 -15.77
CA ALA A 61 -6.67 -1.63 -16.47
C ALA A 61 -8.04 -0.93 -16.65
N GLY A 62 -9.16 -1.62 -16.43
CA GLY A 62 -10.49 -1.11 -16.78
C GLY A 62 -10.62 -0.83 -18.28
N ASP A 63 -11.82 -0.46 -18.73
CA ASP A 63 -11.93 0.23 -20.01
C ASP A 63 -11.61 1.72 -19.77
N ASP A 64 -10.69 2.31 -20.54
CA ASP A 64 -10.34 3.74 -20.42
C ASP A 64 -11.60 4.62 -20.55
N GLU A 65 -11.67 5.71 -19.78
CA GLU A 65 -12.72 6.74 -19.90
C GLU A 65 -12.79 7.37 -21.30
N GLY A 66 -11.73 7.22 -22.10
CA GLY A 66 -11.66 7.67 -23.49
C GLY A 66 -12.26 6.67 -24.47
N ALA A 67 -13.55 6.84 -24.76
CA ALA A 67 -14.18 6.66 -26.07
C ALA A 67 -13.71 5.48 -26.95
N VAL A 68 -14.57 4.46 -27.07
CA VAL A 68 -14.91 3.71 -28.32
C VAL A 68 -15.50 2.33 -27.94
N LYS A 69 -15.00 1.66 -26.89
CA LYS A 69 -15.43 0.29 -26.55
C LYS A 69 -16.82 0.18 -25.89
N VAL A 70 -17.24 1.18 -25.12
CA VAL A 70 -18.56 1.17 -24.45
C VAL A 70 -19.72 1.09 -25.45
N ALA A 71 -19.53 1.63 -26.66
CA ALA A 71 -20.54 1.62 -27.71
C ALA A 71 -20.82 0.22 -28.30
N PHE A 72 -19.91 -0.76 -28.13
CA PHE A 72 -20.02 -2.07 -28.78
C PHE A 72 -20.30 -3.24 -27.83
N THR A 73 -19.97 -3.13 -26.53
CA THR A 73 -20.12 -4.24 -25.55
C THR A 73 -21.11 -3.97 -24.43
N GLY A 74 -21.53 -2.71 -24.21
CA GLY A 74 -22.55 -2.33 -23.22
C GLY A 74 -22.18 -2.54 -21.73
N ARG A 75 -20.94 -2.98 -21.40
CA ARG A 75 -20.48 -3.13 -20.01
C ARG A 75 -19.13 -2.46 -19.83
N SER A 76 -19.10 -1.38 -19.04
CA SER A 76 -17.87 -0.75 -18.59
C SER A 76 -17.18 -1.65 -17.56
N ARG A 77 -15.89 -1.96 -17.75
CA ARG A 77 -15.07 -2.61 -16.73
C ARG A 77 -14.39 -1.55 -15.87
N ALA A 78 -14.65 -1.57 -14.57
CA ALA A 78 -13.97 -0.70 -13.63
C ALA A 78 -12.47 -1.04 -13.55
N ARG A 79 -11.62 -0.01 -13.45
CA ARG A 79 -10.19 -0.16 -13.15
C ARG A 79 -10.04 -0.58 -11.69
N GLU A 80 -9.18 -1.56 -11.44
CA GLU A 80 -8.87 -2.03 -10.09
C GLU A 80 -7.44 -1.68 -9.72
N TYR A 81 -7.27 -1.28 -8.47
CA TYR A 81 -6.04 -0.80 -7.88
C TYR A 81 -5.70 -1.62 -6.64
N VAL A 82 -4.42 -1.87 -6.46
CA VAL A 82 -3.85 -2.36 -5.21
C VAL A 82 -2.90 -1.29 -4.70
N VAL A 83 -3.01 -0.97 -3.42
CA VAL A 83 -2.07 -0.07 -2.75
C VAL A 83 -1.19 -0.91 -1.85
N SER A 84 0.11 -0.72 -1.92
CA SER A 84 1.06 -1.23 -0.94
C SER A 84 1.73 -0.08 -0.22
N ALA A 85 2.12 -0.28 1.03
CA ALA A 85 2.87 0.71 1.78
C ALA A 85 3.96 0.10 2.63
N PHE A 86 5.07 0.83 2.72
CA PHE A 86 6.18 0.57 3.61
C PHE A 86 6.20 1.66 4.67
N ALA A 87 6.20 1.27 5.94
CA ALA A 87 6.35 2.19 7.06
C ALA A 87 7.63 1.89 7.83
N THR A 88 8.42 2.91 8.11
CA THR A 88 9.53 2.81 9.07
C THR A 88 8.99 3.19 10.43
N ILE A 89 9.09 2.28 11.39
CA ILE A 89 8.63 2.46 12.77
C ILE A 89 9.82 2.46 13.73
N ARG A 90 9.62 3.05 14.90
CA ARG A 90 10.49 2.90 16.06
C ARG A 90 9.74 2.12 17.14
N ALA A 91 10.34 1.05 17.65
CA ALA A 91 9.85 0.33 18.81
C ALA A 91 10.26 1.08 20.09
#